data_AF-A0A8T1TVC3-F1
#
_entry.id   AF-A0A8T1TVC3-F1
#
_cell.length_a   1.000
_cell.length_b   1.000
_cell.length_c   1.000
_cell.angle_alpha   90.00
_cell.angle_beta   90.00
_cell.angle_gamma   90.00
#
_symmetry.space_group_name_H-M   'P 1'
#
loop_
_entity.id
_entity.type
_entity.pdbx_description
1 polymer ?
#
loop_
_entity_poly.entity_id
_entity_poly.type
_entity_poly.pdbx_seq_one_letter_code
_entity_poly.pdbx_strand_id
1 'polypeptide(L)'
;TIANRREDQQLKRASVAEGTLGRYSRNFKFWESFCNSFGFPEWIDELPRAQQARMAGLFAGLCVSEGHNKASTGNKYQTFDGKMAAVAFAHKAIRNTKLDYHDPEFELIAQGYKRTNSQIGRKQPITTPMLPKMREILGPMDP
;
A
#
# COMPACT_ATOMS: atom_id res chain seq x y z
N THR A 1 25.85 21.01 -2.43
CA THR A 1 26.93 20.07 -2.05
C THR A 1 26.34 18.71 -1.72
N ILE A 2 26.99 17.62 -2.13
CA ILE A 2 26.52 16.22 -1.93
C ILE A 2 26.28 15.88 -0.44
N ALA A 3 26.98 16.56 0.48
CA ALA A 3 26.80 16.45 1.93
C ALA A 3 25.38 16.85 2.39
N ASN A 4 24.88 17.98 1.90
CA ASN A 4 23.56 18.53 2.27
C ASN A 4 22.40 17.59 1.86
N ARG A 5 22.57 16.86 0.74
CA ARG A 5 21.60 15.84 0.28
C ARG A 5 21.60 14.57 1.14
N ARG A 6 22.73 14.21 1.75
CA ARG A 6 22.84 13.05 2.65
C ARG A 6 22.25 13.34 4.02
N GLU A 7 22.48 14.55 4.55
CA GLU A 7 21.93 14.98 5.83
C GLU A 7 20.40 15.07 5.77
N ASP A 8 19.84 15.65 4.71
CA ASP A 8 18.38 15.64 4.47
C ASP A 8 17.80 14.23 4.34
N GLN A 9 18.50 13.31 3.66
CA GLN A 9 18.08 11.91 3.58
C GLN A 9 18.17 11.19 4.92
N GLN A 10 19.14 11.52 5.77
CA GLN A 10 19.28 10.97 7.11
C GLN A 10 18.21 11.51 8.07
N LEU A 11 17.91 12.81 8.03
CA LEU A 11 16.82 13.45 8.80
C LEU A 11 15.43 12.94 8.37
N LYS A 12 15.21 12.74 7.06
CA LYS A 12 13.97 12.13 6.54
C LYS A 12 13.84 10.64 6.90
N ARG A 13 14.96 9.92 7.09
CA ARG A 13 14.97 8.54 7.61
C ARG A 13 14.75 8.50 9.12
N ALA A 14 15.30 9.45 9.87
CA ALA A 14 15.16 9.54 11.33
C ALA A 14 13.74 9.94 11.80
N SER A 15 12.96 10.62 10.96
CA SER A 15 11.57 11.00 11.24
C SER A 15 10.54 9.89 10.97
N VAL A 16 10.98 8.74 10.43
CA VAL A 16 10.13 7.58 10.16
C VAL A 16 10.58 6.44 11.06
N ALA A 17 9.64 5.82 11.80
CA ALA A 17 9.96 4.64 12.60
C ALA A 17 10.67 3.57 11.74
N GLU A 18 11.75 2.98 12.24
CA GLU A 18 12.66 2.13 11.47
C GLU A 18 11.93 0.95 10.78
N GLY A 19 10.94 0.36 11.46
CA GLY A 19 10.07 -0.68 10.89
C GLY A 19 9.18 -0.21 9.72
N THR A 20 8.82 1.06 9.67
CA THR A 20 8.03 1.68 8.59
C THR A 20 8.91 1.91 7.35
N LEU A 21 10.18 2.27 7.54
CA LEU A 21 11.13 2.47 6.43
C LEU A 21 11.38 1.15 5.68
N GLY A 22 11.55 0.04 6.41
CA GLY A 22 11.69 -1.28 5.79
C GLY A 22 10.45 -1.70 4.99
N ARG A 23 9.25 -1.36 5.48
CA ARG A 23 7.99 -1.62 4.78
C ARG A 23 7.84 -0.76 3.52
N TYR A 24 8.16 0.53 3.57
CA TYR A 24 8.13 1.39 2.39
C TYR A 24 9.17 1.00 1.35
N SER A 25 10.40 0.66 1.76
CA SER A 25 11.42 0.17 0.83
C SER A 25 10.96 -1.09 0.11
N ARG A 26 10.40 -2.08 0.83
CA ARG A 26 9.84 -3.29 0.20
C ARG A 26 8.70 -2.97 -0.77
N ASN A 27 7.80 -2.08 -0.37
CA ASN A 27 6.67 -1.67 -1.20
C ASN A 27 7.12 -0.93 -2.46
N PHE A 28 8.14 -0.09 -2.36
CA PHE A 28 8.71 0.63 -3.48
C PHE A 28 9.46 -0.30 -4.45
N LYS A 29 10.16 -1.33 -3.96
CA LYS A 29 10.73 -2.38 -4.84
C LYS A 29 9.70 -3.09 -5.71
N PHE A 30 8.47 -3.25 -5.21
CA PHE A 30 7.39 -3.80 -6.04
C PHE A 30 6.99 -2.84 -7.16
N TRP A 31 7.00 -1.53 -6.88
CA TRP A 31 6.78 -0.50 -7.89
C TRP A 31 7.90 -0.50 -8.94
N GLU A 32 9.16 -0.53 -8.52
CA GLU A 32 10.32 -0.64 -9.42
C GLU A 32 10.21 -1.87 -10.33
N SER A 33 9.85 -3.04 -9.76
CA SER A 33 9.67 -4.27 -10.53
C SER A 33 8.53 -4.17 -11.54
N PHE A 34 7.42 -3.54 -11.17
CA PHE A 34 6.32 -3.24 -12.09
C PHE A 34 6.80 -2.33 -13.23
N CYS A 35 7.41 -1.19 -12.91
CA CYS A 35 7.93 -0.27 -13.91
C CYS A 35 8.90 -0.95 -14.88
N ASN A 36 9.85 -1.74 -14.36
CA ASN A 36 10.80 -2.49 -15.18
C ASN A 36 10.14 -3.52 -16.09
N SER A 37 9.13 -4.24 -15.60
CA SER A 37 8.45 -5.30 -16.37
C SER A 37 7.61 -4.73 -17.52
N PHE A 38 7.06 -3.52 -17.35
CA PHE A 38 6.21 -2.86 -18.34
C PHE A 38 6.94 -1.76 -19.13
N GLY A 39 8.24 -1.54 -18.89
CA GLY A 39 9.04 -0.51 -19.58
C GLY A 39 8.68 0.93 -19.20
N PHE A 40 8.10 1.14 -18.01
CA PHE A 40 7.73 2.46 -17.52
C PHE A 40 8.87 3.12 -16.71
N PRO A 41 8.91 4.46 -16.63
CA PRO A 41 9.81 5.13 -15.71
C PRO A 41 9.39 4.87 -14.25
N GLU A 42 10.38 4.64 -13.39
CA GLU A 42 10.18 4.50 -11.94
C GLU A 42 9.69 5.81 -11.30
N TRP A 43 10.24 6.93 -11.78
CA TRP A 43 9.92 8.28 -11.33
C TRP A 43 8.85 8.88 -12.25
N ILE A 44 7.60 8.79 -11.81
CA ILE A 44 6.44 9.19 -12.63
C ILE A 44 6.14 10.68 -12.54
N ASP A 45 6.83 11.42 -11.66
CA ASP A 45 6.63 12.87 -11.51
C ASP A 45 6.93 13.66 -12.79
N GLU A 46 7.74 13.10 -13.69
CA GLU A 46 8.09 13.71 -14.98
C GLU A 46 7.01 13.47 -16.06
N LEU A 47 6.08 12.54 -15.83
CA LEU A 47 5.03 12.23 -16.80
C LEU A 47 3.84 13.19 -16.67
N PRO A 48 3.10 13.43 -17.77
CA PRO A 48 1.81 14.11 -17.71
C PRO A 48 0.85 13.44 -16.73
N ARG A 49 0.03 14.25 -16.05
CA ARG A 49 -0.86 13.79 -14.97
C ARG A 49 -1.72 12.58 -15.33
N ALA A 50 -2.35 12.60 -16.51
CA ALA A 50 -3.18 11.50 -17.00
C ALA A 50 -2.37 10.20 -17.22
N GLN A 51 -1.08 10.31 -17.58
CA GLN A 51 -0.21 9.13 -17.69
C GLN A 51 0.16 8.58 -16.30
N GLN A 52 0.39 9.45 -15.31
CA GLN A 52 0.60 9.03 -13.92
C GLN A 52 -0.61 8.24 -13.40
N ALA A 53 -1.82 8.77 -13.60
CA ALA A 53 -3.07 8.11 -13.18
C ALA A 53 -3.27 6.76 -13.88
N ARG A 54 -3.03 6.68 -15.19
CA ARG A 54 -3.07 5.42 -15.95
C ARG A 54 -2.09 4.38 -15.43
N MET A 55 -0.83 4.77 -15.18
CA MET A 55 0.18 3.86 -14.62
C MET A 55 -0.22 3.36 -13.24
N ALA A 56 -0.71 4.25 -12.39
CA ALA A 56 -1.20 3.89 -11.07
C ALA A 56 -2.42 2.95 -11.16
N GLY A 57 -3.28 3.10 -12.17
CA GLY A 57 -4.38 2.18 -12.47
C GLY A 57 -3.95 0.81 -12.94
N LEU A 58 -2.96 0.73 -13.82
CA LEU A 58 -2.38 -0.55 -14.24
C LEU A 58 -1.73 -1.28 -13.06
N PHE A 59 -1.00 -0.54 -12.22
CA PHE A 59 -0.45 -1.09 -10.99
C PHE A 59 -1.52 -1.55 -10.00
N ALA A 60 -2.63 -0.81 -9.90
CA ALA A 60 -3.79 -1.22 -9.13
C ALA A 60 -4.37 -2.54 -9.68
N GLY A 61 -4.52 -2.67 -11.00
CA GLY A 61 -4.96 -3.91 -11.65
C GLY A 61 -4.06 -5.11 -11.31
N LEU A 62 -2.74 -4.94 -11.39
CA LEU A 62 -1.76 -5.96 -11.01
C LEU A 62 -1.87 -6.34 -9.52
N CYS A 63 -2.12 -5.35 -8.66
CA CYS A 63 -2.35 -5.61 -7.24
C CYS A 63 -3.64 -6.41 -7.00
N VAL A 64 -4.69 -6.22 -7.79
CA VAL A 64 -5.93 -7.02 -7.70
C VAL A 64 -5.74 -8.44 -8.22
N SER A 65 -4.98 -8.65 -9.28
CA SER A 65 -4.83 -9.98 -9.90
C SER A 65 -3.88 -10.88 -9.11
N GLU A 66 -2.67 -10.39 -8.84
CA GLU A 66 -1.56 -11.23 -8.39
C GLU A 66 -1.07 -10.85 -7.00
N GLY A 67 -1.28 -9.59 -6.60
CA GLY A 67 -0.94 -9.06 -5.27
C GLY A 67 0.53 -9.13 -4.87
N HIS A 68 1.41 -9.77 -5.66
CA HIS A 68 2.82 -10.02 -5.34
C HIS A 68 3.04 -10.37 -3.86
N ASN A 69 2.21 -11.29 -3.35
CA ASN A 69 2.32 -11.88 -2.03
C ASN A 69 2.67 -13.37 -2.17
N LYS A 70 3.00 -14.05 -1.08
CA LYS A 70 3.42 -15.47 -1.12
C LYS A 70 2.39 -16.40 -1.76
N ALA A 71 1.11 -16.02 -1.77
CA ALA A 71 0.02 -16.79 -2.33
C ALA A 71 -0.31 -16.38 -3.78
N SER A 72 0.41 -15.41 -4.35
CA SER A 72 0.19 -14.85 -5.69
C SER A 72 -1.28 -14.51 -5.96
N THR A 73 -1.97 -14.05 -4.92
CA THR A 73 -3.40 -13.74 -4.95
C THR A 73 -3.63 -12.26 -4.79
N GLY A 74 -4.74 -11.74 -5.32
CA GLY A 74 -5.12 -10.34 -5.19
C GLY A 74 -4.96 -9.75 -3.79
N ASN A 75 -4.36 -8.56 -3.74
CA ASN A 75 -4.19 -7.79 -2.52
C ASN A 75 -5.50 -7.15 -2.09
N LYS A 76 -5.68 -6.98 -0.77
CA LYS A 76 -6.67 -6.07 -0.22
C LYS A 76 -6.37 -4.62 -0.60
N TYR A 77 -7.42 -3.79 -0.68
CA TYR A 77 -7.28 -2.36 -0.96
C TYR A 77 -6.25 -1.68 -0.04
N GLN A 78 -6.25 -1.99 1.25
CA GLN A 78 -5.29 -1.40 2.21
C GLN A 78 -3.83 -1.74 1.88
N THR A 79 -3.57 -2.88 1.25
CA THR A 79 -2.22 -3.25 0.81
C THR A 79 -1.80 -2.45 -0.41
N PHE A 80 -2.70 -2.25 -1.37
CA PHE A 80 -2.47 -1.36 -2.52
C PHE A 80 -2.22 0.09 -2.06
N ASP A 81 -3.09 0.61 -1.18
CA ASP A 81 -2.95 1.95 -0.61
C ASP A 81 -1.59 2.13 0.09
N GLY A 82 -1.16 1.14 0.87
CA GLY A 82 0.17 1.12 1.48
C GLY A 82 1.33 1.04 0.48
N LYS A 83 1.12 0.49 -0.72
CA LYS A 83 2.12 0.51 -1.81
C LYS A 83 2.19 1.90 -2.46
N MET A 84 1.05 2.52 -2.76
CA MET A 84 1.00 3.88 -3.31
C MET A 84 1.58 4.92 -2.34
N ALA A 85 1.33 4.77 -1.04
CA ALA A 85 1.96 5.59 -0.01
C ALA A 85 3.49 5.46 -0.03
N ALA A 86 4.03 4.27 -0.30
CA ALA A 86 5.47 4.07 -0.43
C ALA A 86 6.05 4.78 -1.66
N VAL A 87 5.32 4.79 -2.79
CA VAL A 87 5.71 5.51 -4.00
C VAL A 87 5.72 7.02 -3.74
N ALA A 88 4.67 7.57 -3.13
CA ALA A 88 4.61 8.98 -2.74
C ALA A 88 5.76 9.35 -1.78
N PHE A 89 6.03 8.48 -0.80
CA PHE A 89 7.12 8.67 0.14
C PHE A 89 8.49 8.70 -0.56
N ALA A 90 8.76 7.76 -1.47
CA ALA A 90 10.02 7.69 -2.21
C ALA A 90 10.25 8.95 -3.06
N HIS A 91 9.22 9.42 -3.77
CA HIS A 91 9.30 10.66 -4.55
C HIS A 91 9.60 11.88 -3.66
N LYS A 92 8.93 11.98 -2.51
CA LYS A 92 9.21 13.06 -1.54
C LYS A 92 10.61 12.96 -0.93
N ALA A 93 11.09 11.74 -0.67
CA ALA A 93 12.36 11.51 -0.01
C ALA A 93 13.56 11.76 -0.94
N ILE A 94 13.48 11.27 -2.18
CA ILE A 94 14.62 11.24 -3.11
C ILE A 94 14.60 12.43 -4.07
N ARG A 95 13.42 12.75 -4.62
CA ARG A 95 13.24 13.79 -5.64
C ARG A 95 12.78 15.12 -5.06
N ASN A 96 12.37 15.12 -3.79
CA ASN A 96 11.71 16.26 -3.13
C ASN A 96 10.41 16.68 -3.85
N THR A 97 9.77 15.75 -4.56
CA THR A 97 8.53 15.96 -5.28
C THR A 97 7.36 15.40 -4.49
N LYS A 98 6.30 16.19 -4.33
CA LYS A 98 5.03 15.70 -3.76
C LYS A 98 4.21 15.07 -4.88
N LEU A 99 4.17 13.74 -4.93
CA LEU A 99 3.15 13.05 -5.69
C LEU A 99 1.83 13.13 -4.93
N ASP A 100 0.91 13.88 -5.51
CA ASP A 100 -0.48 13.89 -5.08
C ASP A 100 -1.25 12.90 -5.95
N TYR A 101 -1.91 11.92 -5.35
CA TYR A 101 -2.74 10.96 -6.08
C TYR A 101 -4.24 11.28 -5.98
N HIS A 102 -4.64 12.42 -5.40
CA HIS A 102 -6.05 12.86 -5.36
C HIS A 102 -6.55 13.42 -6.70
N ASP A 103 -6.17 12.76 -7.79
CA ASP A 103 -6.68 13.06 -9.12
C ASP A 103 -7.99 12.29 -9.37
N PRO A 104 -9.02 12.87 -9.99
CA PRO A 104 -10.28 12.18 -10.25
C PRO A 104 -10.12 10.84 -10.97
N GLU A 105 -9.15 10.71 -11.89
CA GLU A 105 -8.89 9.44 -12.58
C GLU A 105 -8.34 8.39 -11.62
N PHE A 106 -7.40 8.76 -10.76
CA PHE A 106 -6.85 7.85 -9.75
C PHE A 106 -7.87 7.52 -8.66
N GLU A 107 -8.66 8.49 -8.20
CA GLU A 107 -9.69 8.27 -7.20
C GLU A 107 -10.77 7.32 -7.71
N LEU A 108 -11.15 7.44 -8.99
CA LEU A 108 -12.08 6.51 -9.62
C LEU A 108 -11.52 5.08 -9.63
N ILE A 109 -10.24 4.91 -9.98
CA ILE A 109 -9.54 3.62 -9.94
C ILE A 109 -9.51 3.06 -8.51
N ALA A 110 -9.09 3.88 -7.54
CA ALA A 110 -8.98 3.49 -6.14
C ALA A 110 -10.36 3.09 -5.56
N GLN A 111 -11.40 3.85 -5.90
CA GLN A 111 -12.77 3.54 -5.50
C GLN A 111 -13.28 2.27 -6.18
N GLY A 112 -12.98 2.07 -7.46
CA GLY A 112 -13.27 0.85 -8.20
C GLY A 112 -12.64 -0.38 -7.54
N TYR A 113 -11.34 -0.30 -7.22
CA TYR A 113 -10.63 -1.32 -6.45
C TYR A 113 -11.31 -1.58 -5.12
N LYS A 114 -11.63 -0.53 -4.35
CA LYS A 114 -12.24 -0.68 -3.04
C LYS A 114 -13.57 -1.41 -3.11
N ARG A 115 -14.40 -1.18 -4.14
CA ARG A 115 -15.68 -1.85 -4.36
C ARG A 115 -15.53 -3.31 -4.79
N THR A 116 -14.62 -3.61 -5.70
CA THR A 116 -14.42 -4.99 -6.20
C THR A 116 -13.67 -5.87 -5.22
N ASN A 117 -12.87 -5.27 -4.33
CA ASN A 117 -12.07 -5.97 -3.32
C ASN A 117 -12.71 -5.97 -1.92
N SER A 118 -13.87 -5.32 -1.75
CA SER A 118 -14.64 -5.35 -0.50
C SER A 118 -15.48 -6.62 -0.35
N GLN A 119 -14.89 -7.81 -0.55
CA GLN A 119 -15.47 -8.99 0.09
C GLN A 119 -15.35 -8.76 1.60
N ILE A 120 -16.45 -8.26 2.14
CA ILE A 120 -16.67 -7.89 3.53
C ILE A 120 -16.61 -9.19 4.33
N GLY A 121 -15.40 -9.60 4.70
CA GLY A 121 -15.20 -10.30 5.95
C GLY A 121 -15.59 -9.32 7.06
N ARG A 122 -16.90 -9.12 7.28
CA ARG A 122 -17.43 -8.50 8.49
C ARG A 122 -16.69 -9.21 9.62
N LYS A 123 -15.83 -8.48 10.34
CA LYS A 123 -15.25 -9.01 11.57
C LYS A 123 -16.44 -9.42 12.42
N GLN A 124 -16.56 -10.72 12.66
CA GLN A 124 -17.71 -11.25 13.39
C GLN A 124 -17.76 -10.57 14.76
N PRO A 125 -18.95 -10.32 15.33
CA PRO A 125 -19.08 -9.57 16.57
C PRO A 125 -18.46 -10.27 17.79
N ILE A 126 -18.00 -11.52 17.64
CA ILE A 126 -17.46 -12.32 18.73
C ILE A 126 -16.07 -11.79 19.10
N THR A 127 -16.06 -11.08 20.22
CA THR A 127 -14.89 -10.50 20.85
C THR A 127 -14.42 -11.42 21.98
N THR A 128 -13.13 -11.32 22.35
CA THR A 128 -12.55 -12.08 23.47
C THR A 128 -13.41 -12.09 24.75
N PRO A 129 -14.10 -11.00 25.14
CA PRO A 129 -15.00 -10.98 26.31
C PRO A 129 -16.31 -11.76 26.15
N MET A 130 -16.70 -12.13 24.92
CA MET A 130 -17.87 -12.97 24.70
C MET A 130 -17.57 -14.45 24.97
N LEU A 131 -16.29 -14.84 24.90
CA LEU A 131 -15.85 -16.22 25.11
C LEU A 131 -16.14 -16.74 26.53
N PRO A 132 -15.90 -15.99 27.62
CA PRO A 132 -16.30 -16.42 28.97
C PRO A 132 -17.82 -16.59 29.13
N LYS A 133 -18.63 -15.67 28.58
CA LYS A 133 -20.10 -15.74 28.64
C LYS A 133 -20.66 -16.94 27.88
N MET A 134 -20.08 -17.25 26.72
CA MET A 134 -20.45 -18.43 25.95
C MET A 134 -20.08 -19.72 26.70
N ARG A 135 -18.95 -19.74 27.41
CA ARG A 135 -18.54 -20.84 28.29
C ARG A 135 -19.49 -21.02 29.49
N GLU A 136 -19.98 -19.92 30.03
CA GLU A 136 -20.94 -19.92 31.14
C GLU A 136 -22.29 -20.50 30.70
N ILE A 137 -22.76 -20.17 29.49
CA ILE A 137 -24.01 -20.69 28.90
C ILE A 137 -23.93 -22.19 28.60
N LEU A 138 -22.76 -22.69 28.19
CA LEU A 138 -22.55 -24.10 27.85
C LEU A 138 -22.39 -25.00 29.08
N GLY A 139 -22.16 -24.43 30.27
CA GLY A 139 -21.83 -25.18 31.48
C GLY A 139 -20.48 -25.92 31.39
N PRO A 140 -20.01 -26.55 32.48
CA PRO A 140 -18.86 -27.44 32.39
C PRO A 140 -19.23 -28.65 31.50
N MET A 141 -18.40 -28.97 30.51
CA MET A 141 -18.48 -30.30 29.91
C MET A 141 -18.15 -31.32 30.99
N ASP A 142 -19.05 -32.29 31.19
CA ASP A 142 -18.77 -33.50 31.98
C ASP A 142 -17.48 -34.18 31.47
N PRO A 143 -16.70 -34.80 32.35
CA PRO A 143 -15.27 -35.09 32.15
C PRO A 143 -14.94 -36.06 31.02
#